data_AF-S4RTF5-F1
#
_entry.id   AF-S4RTF5-F1
#
_cell.length_a   1.000
_cell.length_b   1.000
_cell.length_c   1.000
_cell.angle_alpha   90.00
_cell.angle_beta   90.00
_cell.angle_gamma   90.00
#
_symmetry.space_group_name_H-M   'P 1'
#
loop_
_entity.id
_entity.type
_entity.pdbx_description
1 polymer ?
#
loop_
_entity_poly.entity_id
_entity_poly.type
_entity_poly.pdbx_seq_one_letter_code
_entity_poly.pdbx_strand_id
1 'polypeptide(L)'
;GPDDLPLPPGWTVDWTIRGRRYYIDHNTNTTHWSHPLEREGLPPGWERVESPEFGLYYVDHVNRKAQYRHPCAPSILRYDQPPPMRALPPMLYNAQPPVRSQPVLVPANPYHSAEIPEWLLVYAHAPHEYDHKLKWELFQVSELDTYQSMLMLLYMKELEQVVRSYEDYRRALLSEMEGRAHAPSSYQQGYGTKRFLA
;
A
#
# COMPACT_ATOMS: atom_id res chain seq x y z
N GLY A 1 -12.35 1.31 33.64
CA GLY A 1 -11.56 1.61 32.42
C GLY A 1 -10.64 0.45 32.15
N PRO A 2 -10.06 0.31 30.95
CA PRO A 2 -9.17 -0.80 30.58
C PRO A 2 -7.86 -0.88 31.40
N ASP A 3 -7.63 0.06 32.32
CA ASP A 3 -6.49 0.10 33.23
C ASP A 3 -6.55 -0.88 34.42
N ASP A 4 -7.61 -1.71 34.51
CA ASP A 4 -7.84 -2.62 35.65
C ASP A 4 -7.70 -4.12 35.29
N LEU A 5 -7.25 -4.44 34.06
CA LEU A 5 -7.05 -5.84 33.69
C LEU A 5 -5.71 -6.35 34.26
N PRO A 6 -5.72 -7.42 35.07
CA PRO A 6 -4.48 -7.99 35.58
C PRO A 6 -3.64 -8.56 34.43
N LEU A 7 -2.35 -8.24 34.46
CA LEU A 7 -1.38 -8.80 33.52
C LEU A 7 -1.29 -10.31 33.72
N PRO A 8 -1.24 -11.11 32.64
CA PRO A 8 -0.94 -12.53 32.73
C PRO A 8 0.41 -12.80 33.41
N PRO A 9 0.63 -14.00 33.98
CA PRO A 9 1.91 -14.36 34.58
C PRO A 9 3.09 -14.16 33.62
N GLY A 10 4.15 -13.50 34.09
CA GLY A 10 5.34 -13.20 33.29
C GLY A 10 5.21 -11.96 32.41
N TRP A 11 4.14 -11.16 32.54
CA TRP A 11 4.00 -9.90 31.84
C TRP A 11 4.24 -8.69 32.75
N THR A 12 4.97 -7.70 32.25
CA THR A 12 5.16 -6.41 32.92
C THR A 12 4.85 -5.24 31.99
N VAL A 13 4.72 -4.05 32.56
CA VAL A 13 4.41 -2.82 31.85
C VAL A 13 5.51 -1.82 32.09
N ASP A 14 5.90 -1.12 31.03
CA ASP A 14 6.85 -0.02 31.11
C ASP A 14 6.50 1.10 30.11
N TRP A 15 7.24 2.20 30.17
CA TRP A 15 6.97 3.43 29.42
C TRP A 15 8.19 3.84 28.60
N THR A 16 7.94 4.19 27.34
CA THR A 16 8.96 4.81 26.49
C THR A 16 9.29 6.22 26.98
N ILE A 17 10.45 6.74 26.59
CA ILE A 17 10.86 8.14 26.84
C ILE A 17 9.85 9.19 26.32
N ARG A 18 8.98 8.81 25.38
CA ARG A 18 7.92 9.65 24.82
C ARG A 18 6.59 9.52 25.58
N GLY A 19 6.60 8.84 26.73
CA GLY A 19 5.41 8.61 27.56
C GLY A 19 4.41 7.61 26.97
N ARG A 20 4.83 6.77 26.00
CA ARG A 20 3.97 5.70 25.47
C ARG A 20 4.19 4.40 26.24
N ARG A 21 3.09 3.80 26.72
CA ARG A 21 3.07 2.50 27.41
C ARG A 21 3.38 1.35 26.46
N TYR A 22 4.14 0.36 26.93
CA TYR A 22 4.41 -0.91 26.25
C TYR A 22 4.40 -2.07 27.27
N TYR A 23 4.20 -3.29 26.76
CA TYR A 23 4.05 -4.51 27.54
C TYR A 23 5.21 -5.45 27.25
N ILE A 24 5.80 -6.04 28.28
CA ILE A 24 6.96 -6.91 28.19
C ILE A 24 6.52 -8.32 28.57
N ASP A 25 6.73 -9.28 27.67
CA ASP A 25 6.51 -10.70 27.93
C ASP A 25 7.85 -11.36 28.31
N HIS A 26 8.05 -11.66 29.58
CA HIS A 26 9.24 -12.35 30.09
C HIS A 26 9.25 -13.84 29.75
N ASN A 27 8.12 -14.42 29.31
CA ASN A 27 8.09 -15.82 28.90
C ASN A 27 8.75 -16.01 27.53
N THR A 28 8.60 -15.03 26.65
CA THR A 28 9.13 -15.06 25.27
C THR A 28 10.23 -14.04 25.00
N ASN A 29 10.54 -13.17 25.99
CA ASN A 29 11.46 -12.05 25.86
C ASN A 29 11.12 -11.12 24.70
N THR A 30 9.84 -10.77 24.56
CA THR A 30 9.34 -9.88 23.50
C THR A 30 8.59 -8.68 24.09
N THR A 31 8.50 -7.61 23.31
CA THR A 31 7.79 -6.38 23.69
C THR A 31 6.62 -6.11 22.75
N HIS A 32 5.49 -5.70 23.31
CA HIS A 32 4.24 -5.48 22.60
C HIS A 32 3.70 -4.07 22.86
N TRP A 33 3.04 -3.49 21.86
CA TRP A 33 2.41 -2.17 21.96
C TRP A 33 0.99 -2.22 22.56
N SER A 34 0.45 -3.43 22.73
CA SER A 34 -0.91 -3.71 23.21
C SER A 34 -0.88 -4.77 24.31
N HIS A 35 -1.85 -4.72 25.21
CA HIS A 35 -1.98 -5.68 26.31
C HIS A 35 -2.17 -7.11 25.75
N PRO A 36 -1.64 -8.16 26.39
CA PRO A 36 -1.86 -9.55 25.95
C PRO A 36 -3.35 -9.95 25.91
N LEU A 37 -4.15 -9.36 26.79
CA LEU A 37 -5.63 -9.49 26.82
C LEU A 37 -6.34 -8.51 25.86
N GLU A 38 -5.63 -7.54 25.25
CA GLU A 38 -6.14 -6.69 24.17
C GLU A 38 -6.20 -7.42 22.81
N ARG A 39 -6.10 -8.76 22.77
CA ARG A 39 -6.68 -9.53 21.63
C ARG A 39 -8.17 -9.18 21.41
N GLU A 40 -8.80 -8.49 22.37
CA GLU A 40 -10.09 -7.79 22.25
C GLU A 40 -9.93 -6.28 21.96
N GLY A 41 -9.15 -5.88 20.95
CA GLY A 41 -9.19 -4.52 20.37
C GLY A 41 -10.51 -4.18 19.65
N LEU A 42 -11.56 -4.95 19.91
CA LEU A 42 -12.88 -4.83 19.35
C LEU A 42 -13.82 -4.17 20.36
N PRO A 43 -14.83 -3.40 19.92
CA PRO A 43 -15.83 -2.86 20.82
C PRO A 43 -16.54 -3.97 21.61
N PRO A 44 -17.16 -3.65 22.77
CA PRO A 44 -17.91 -4.64 23.54
C PRO A 44 -18.91 -5.41 22.68
N GLY A 45 -18.86 -6.74 22.75
CA GLY A 45 -19.72 -7.64 21.99
C GLY A 45 -19.25 -7.97 20.58
N TRP A 46 -18.03 -7.56 20.19
CA TRP A 46 -17.41 -7.96 18.94
C TRP A 46 -16.39 -9.08 19.16
N GLU A 47 -16.42 -10.09 18.28
CA GLU A 47 -15.53 -11.25 18.31
C GLU A 47 -14.80 -11.39 16.97
N ARG A 48 -13.52 -11.76 17.00
CA ARG A 48 -12.74 -12.09 15.80
C ARG A 48 -12.79 -13.60 15.57
N VAL A 49 -13.30 -14.02 14.42
CA VAL A 49 -13.43 -15.43 14.04
C VAL A 49 -12.54 -15.73 12.84
N GLU A 50 -11.79 -16.83 12.91
CA GLU A 50 -11.00 -17.37 11.80
C GLU A 50 -11.65 -18.68 11.32
N SER A 51 -12.16 -18.69 10.09
CA SER A 51 -12.71 -19.89 9.45
C SER A 51 -11.80 -20.37 8.33
N PRO A 52 -11.57 -21.69 8.18
CA PRO A 52 -10.80 -22.23 7.06
C PRO A 52 -11.48 -22.00 5.70
N GLU A 53 -12.81 -21.81 5.67
CA GLU A 53 -13.57 -21.57 4.43
C GLU A 53 -13.72 -20.07 4.11
N PHE A 54 -13.89 -19.23 5.12
CA PHE A 54 -14.21 -17.81 4.95
C PHE A 54 -13.07 -16.87 5.35
N GLY A 55 -11.95 -17.39 5.84
CA GLY A 55 -10.84 -16.58 6.35
C GLY A 55 -11.19 -15.85 7.64
N LEU A 56 -10.52 -14.71 7.89
CA LEU A 56 -10.68 -13.91 9.10
C LEU A 56 -11.84 -12.91 8.95
N TYR A 57 -12.80 -12.95 9.86
CA TYR A 57 -13.92 -12.00 9.94
C TYR A 57 -14.25 -11.62 11.38
N TYR A 58 -15.04 -10.56 11.55
CA TYR A 58 -15.45 -10.00 12.83
C TYR A 58 -16.96 -10.12 12.99
N VAL A 59 -17.42 -10.63 14.13
CA VAL A 59 -18.82 -10.85 14.46
C VAL A 59 -19.23 -9.89 15.59
N ASP A 60 -20.26 -9.09 15.34
CA ASP A 60 -20.95 -8.28 16.32
C ASP A 60 -22.14 -9.09 16.88
N HIS A 61 -22.04 -9.49 18.14
CA HIS A 61 -23.08 -10.25 18.86
C HIS A 61 -24.23 -9.37 19.36
N VAL A 62 -24.02 -8.06 19.46
CA VAL A 62 -25.04 -7.08 19.87
C VAL A 62 -26.03 -6.85 18.73
N ASN A 63 -25.51 -6.71 17.51
CA ASN A 63 -26.32 -6.47 16.31
C ASN A 63 -26.52 -7.72 15.44
N ARG A 64 -26.00 -8.88 15.88
CA ARG A 64 -25.99 -10.16 15.14
C ARG A 64 -25.54 -10.01 13.69
N LYS A 65 -24.39 -9.36 13.48
CA LYS A 65 -23.83 -9.07 12.16
C LYS A 65 -22.39 -9.56 12.05
N ALA A 66 -22.00 -10.07 10.89
CA ALA A 66 -20.61 -10.38 10.58
C ALA A 66 -20.06 -9.43 9.50
N GLN A 67 -18.76 -9.10 9.57
CA GLN A 67 -18.07 -8.29 8.59
C GLN A 67 -16.57 -8.63 8.54
N TYR A 68 -15.96 -8.49 7.36
CA TYR A 68 -14.53 -8.71 7.18
C TYR A 68 -13.67 -7.54 7.67
N ARG A 69 -14.23 -6.33 7.76
CA ARG A 69 -13.51 -5.13 8.19
C ARG A 69 -13.48 -5.05 9.71
N HIS A 70 -12.33 -4.72 10.28
CA HIS A 70 -12.22 -4.47 11.72
C HIS A 70 -13.13 -3.29 12.12
N PRO A 71 -13.95 -3.39 13.19
CA PRO A 71 -14.88 -2.34 13.62
C PRO A 71 -14.19 -1.00 13.91
N CYS A 72 -12.94 -1.04 14.37
CA CYS A 72 -12.11 0.15 14.61
C CYS A 72 -11.09 0.43 13.50
N ALA A 73 -11.15 -0.26 12.35
CA ALA A 73 -10.23 0.05 11.26
C ALA A 73 -10.52 1.45 10.74
N PRO A 74 -9.49 2.30 10.56
CA PRO A 74 -9.65 3.55 9.84
C PRO A 74 -10.35 3.30 8.51
N SER A 75 -11.22 4.22 8.12
CA SER A 75 -11.75 4.27 6.76
C SER A 75 -10.60 4.60 5.81
N ILE A 76 -9.70 3.64 5.54
CA ILE A 76 -8.79 3.72 4.41
C ILE A 76 -9.71 3.87 3.20
N LEU A 77 -9.68 5.07 2.64
CA LEU A 77 -10.27 5.41 1.37
C LEU A 77 -9.77 4.36 0.38
N ARG A 78 -10.69 3.60 -0.18
CA ARG A 78 -10.42 2.83 -1.38
C ARG A 78 -9.94 3.87 -2.40
N TYR A 79 -8.65 3.84 -2.76
CA TYR A 79 -8.05 4.78 -3.73
C TYR A 79 -8.70 4.71 -5.12
N ASP A 80 -9.57 3.70 -5.35
CA ASP A 80 -10.29 3.47 -6.60
C ASP A 80 -11.69 4.12 -6.71
N GLN A 81 -12.16 4.87 -5.70
CA GLN A 81 -13.51 5.48 -5.78
C GLN A 81 -13.45 7.01 -5.76
N PRO A 82 -13.90 7.72 -6.82
CA PRO A 82 -14.10 9.15 -6.74
C PRO A 82 -15.12 9.47 -5.62
N PRO A 83 -14.88 10.49 -4.79
CA PRO A 83 -15.72 10.76 -3.63
C PRO A 83 -17.17 10.99 -4.06
N PRO A 84 -18.17 10.36 -3.40
CA PRO A 84 -19.56 10.63 -3.69
C PRO A 84 -19.86 12.09 -3.32
N MET A 85 -20.29 12.89 -4.31
CA MET A 85 -20.81 14.24 -4.06
C MET A 85 -22.01 14.13 -3.12
N ARG A 86 -21.80 14.42 -1.83
CA ARG A 86 -22.92 14.73 -0.94
C ARG A 86 -23.43 16.10 -1.35
N ALA A 87 -24.68 16.16 -1.81
CA ALA A 87 -25.36 17.43 -2.06
C ALA A 87 -25.43 18.22 -0.75
N LEU A 88 -24.62 19.26 -0.65
CA LEU A 88 -24.68 20.22 0.45
C LEU A 88 -25.95 21.08 0.28
N PRO A 89 -26.59 21.52 1.38
CA PRO A 89 -27.71 22.45 1.31
C PRO A 89 -27.28 23.75 0.62
N PRO A 90 -28.19 24.48 -0.05
CA PRO A 90 -27.86 25.71 -0.75
C PRO A 90 -27.40 26.76 0.26
N MET A 91 -26.09 26.88 0.40
CA MET A 91 -25.49 28.02 1.07
C MET A 91 -25.74 29.22 0.16
N LEU A 92 -26.52 30.20 0.63
CA LEU A 92 -26.51 31.55 0.10
C LEU A 92 -25.13 32.14 0.39
N TYR A 93 -24.14 31.76 -0.42
CA TYR A 93 -22.80 32.31 -0.36
C TYR A 93 -22.89 33.72 -0.94
N ASN A 94 -22.87 34.73 -0.07
CA ASN A 94 -22.51 36.07 -0.49
C ASN A 94 -21.06 35.96 -0.98
N ALA A 95 -20.88 35.92 -2.30
CA ALA A 95 -19.58 35.72 -2.93
C ALA A 95 -18.67 36.90 -2.58
N GLN A 96 -17.91 36.76 -1.49
CA GLN A 96 -16.73 37.56 -1.31
C GLN A 96 -15.78 37.20 -2.45
N PRO A 97 -15.23 38.19 -3.18
CA PRO A 97 -14.23 37.90 -4.20
C PRO A 97 -13.11 37.11 -3.55
N PRO A 98 -12.59 36.06 -4.22
CA PRO A 98 -11.60 35.20 -3.62
C PRO A 98 -10.41 36.05 -3.25
N VAL A 99 -10.14 36.17 -1.94
CA VAL A 99 -8.80 36.53 -1.48
C VAL A 99 -7.93 35.44 -2.07
N ARG A 100 -7.19 35.83 -3.11
CA ARG A 100 -6.31 35.01 -3.91
C ARG A 100 -5.36 34.29 -2.95
N SER A 101 -5.76 33.11 -2.48
CA SER A 101 -4.93 32.24 -1.67
C SER A 101 -3.72 31.94 -2.55
N GLN A 102 -2.56 32.39 -2.09
CA GLN A 102 -1.31 32.17 -2.79
C GLN A 102 -1.22 30.69 -3.18
N PRO A 103 -0.73 30.35 -4.39
CA PRO A 103 -0.43 28.97 -4.69
C PRO A 103 0.62 28.52 -3.67
N VAL A 104 0.23 27.65 -2.73
CA VAL A 104 1.17 27.00 -1.82
C VAL A 104 2.00 26.09 -2.71
N LEU A 105 3.14 26.59 -3.16
CA LEU A 105 4.13 25.82 -3.90
C LEU A 105 4.70 24.79 -2.91
N VAL A 106 4.23 23.55 -3.03
CA VAL A 106 4.90 22.42 -2.38
C VAL A 106 6.24 22.28 -3.08
N PRO A 107 7.37 22.38 -2.37
CA PRO A 107 8.67 22.19 -2.97
C PRO A 107 8.73 20.81 -3.64
N ALA A 108 9.44 20.74 -4.77
CA ALA A 108 9.85 19.46 -5.33
C ALA A 108 10.53 18.65 -4.22
N ASN A 109 10.31 17.33 -4.16
CA ASN A 109 10.91 16.53 -3.11
C ASN A 109 12.45 16.75 -3.11
N PRO A 110 13.05 16.94 -1.93
CA PRO A 110 14.43 17.41 -1.81
C PRO A 110 15.46 16.51 -2.50
N TYR A 111 15.11 15.26 -2.78
CA TYR A 111 16.02 14.24 -3.28
C TYR A 111 15.96 14.04 -4.79
N HIS A 112 15.18 14.85 -5.51
CA HIS A 112 15.10 14.78 -6.98
C HIS A 112 16.46 15.04 -7.65
N SER A 113 17.34 15.79 -6.97
CA SER A 113 18.68 16.15 -7.43
C SER A 113 19.78 15.69 -6.47
N ALA A 114 19.45 14.94 -5.41
CA ALA A 114 20.44 14.42 -4.49
C ALA A 114 21.17 13.24 -5.14
N GLU A 115 22.50 13.30 -5.17
CA GLU A 115 23.32 12.18 -5.64
C GLU A 115 23.13 10.99 -4.70
N ILE A 116 22.53 9.91 -5.22
CA ILE A 116 22.30 8.69 -4.46
C ILE A 116 23.66 8.03 -4.23
N PRO A 117 24.04 7.72 -2.98
CA PRO A 117 25.31 7.05 -2.69
C PRO A 117 25.44 5.73 -3.45
N GLU A 118 26.62 5.45 -3.99
CA GLU A 118 26.86 4.25 -4.80
C GLU A 118 26.52 2.95 -4.05
N TRP A 119 26.94 2.87 -2.78
CA TRP A 119 26.66 1.70 -1.94
C TRP A 119 25.16 1.41 -1.78
N LEU A 120 24.31 2.45 -1.85
CA LEU A 120 22.86 2.31 -1.74
C LEU A 120 22.25 1.76 -3.04
N LEU A 121 22.84 2.04 -4.20
CA LEU A 121 22.50 1.40 -5.47
C LEU A 121 22.84 -0.09 -5.43
N VAL A 122 24.03 -0.44 -4.94
CA VAL A 122 24.46 -1.84 -4.78
C VAL A 122 23.50 -2.57 -3.84
N TYR A 123 23.13 -1.95 -2.73
CA TYR A 123 22.14 -2.51 -1.80
C TYR A 123 20.77 -2.71 -2.48
N ALA A 124 20.27 -1.72 -3.23
CA ALA A 124 18.95 -1.80 -3.86
C ALA A 124 18.84 -2.98 -4.86
N HIS A 125 19.94 -3.34 -5.52
CA HIS A 125 19.99 -4.47 -6.44
C HIS A 125 20.49 -5.78 -5.79
N ALA A 126 20.90 -5.75 -4.53
CA ALA A 126 21.38 -6.94 -3.85
C ALA A 126 20.25 -7.93 -3.54
N PRO A 127 20.49 -9.24 -3.61
CA PRO A 127 19.56 -10.24 -3.11
C PRO A 127 19.23 -10.02 -1.62
N HIS A 128 17.97 -10.26 -1.24
CA HIS A 128 17.50 -10.14 0.13
C HIS A 128 18.24 -11.06 1.13
N GLU A 129 18.86 -12.13 0.64
CA GLU A 129 19.70 -13.03 1.44
C GLU A 129 20.86 -12.29 2.14
N TYR A 130 21.31 -11.16 1.59
CA TYR A 130 22.39 -10.37 2.15
C TYR A 130 21.93 -9.18 3.01
N ASP A 131 20.61 -8.96 3.15
CA ASP A 131 20.05 -7.81 3.84
C ASP A 131 20.52 -7.72 5.31
N HIS A 132 20.57 -8.87 5.98
CA HIS A 132 21.05 -8.99 7.37
C HIS A 132 22.50 -8.53 7.61
N LYS A 133 23.29 -8.33 6.54
CA LYS A 133 24.67 -7.82 6.67
C LYS A 133 24.71 -6.34 6.98
N LEU A 134 23.66 -5.59 6.61
CA LEU A 134 23.58 -4.16 6.84
C LEU A 134 22.94 -3.90 8.20
N LYS A 135 23.72 -3.34 9.12
CA LYS A 135 23.26 -3.01 10.48
C LYS A 135 22.69 -1.60 10.51
N TRP A 136 21.41 -1.47 10.15
CA TRP A 136 20.69 -0.19 10.11
C TRP A 136 20.67 0.54 11.47
N GLU A 137 20.75 -0.20 12.58
CA GLU A 137 20.82 0.34 13.95
C GLU A 137 22.06 1.21 14.22
N LEU A 138 23.08 1.14 13.36
CA LEU A 138 24.30 1.95 13.49
C LEU A 138 24.15 3.37 12.93
N PHE A 139 23.06 3.65 12.20
CA PHE A 139 22.79 4.96 11.59
C PHE A 139 21.86 5.81 12.45
N GLN A 140 21.94 7.13 12.30
CA GLN A 140 21.00 8.03 12.93
C GLN A 140 19.62 7.96 12.25
N VAL A 141 18.57 8.22 13.02
CA VAL A 141 17.18 8.20 12.50
C VAL A 141 17.01 9.14 11.29
N SER A 142 17.62 10.33 11.32
CA SER A 142 17.58 11.29 10.21
C SER A 142 18.27 10.79 8.94
N GLU A 143 19.33 10.00 9.08
CA GLU A 143 20.03 9.38 7.95
C GLU A 143 19.17 8.26 7.35
N LEU A 144 18.50 7.47 8.21
CA LEU A 144 17.57 6.43 7.77
C LEU A 144 16.38 7.00 6.98
N ASP A 145 15.78 8.10 7.44
CA ASP A 145 14.72 8.81 6.70
C ASP A 145 15.20 9.26 5.31
N THR A 146 16.46 9.70 5.24
CA THR A 146 17.10 10.11 3.98
C THR A 146 17.29 8.91 3.05
N TYR A 147 17.89 7.82 3.53
CA TYR A 147 18.12 6.61 2.74
C TYR A 147 16.82 5.95 2.29
N GLN A 148 15.80 5.90 3.15
CA GLN A 148 14.48 5.37 2.81
C GLN A 148 13.84 6.18 1.66
N SER A 149 13.98 7.51 1.70
CA SER A 149 13.47 8.37 0.63
C SER A 149 14.21 8.12 -0.70
N MET A 150 15.52 7.89 -0.65
CA MET A 150 16.33 7.53 -1.83
C MET A 150 15.98 6.14 -2.38
N LEU A 151 15.76 5.14 -1.52
CA LEU A 151 15.31 3.81 -1.92
C LEU A 151 13.92 3.86 -2.59
N MET A 152 13.01 4.66 -2.04
CA MET A 152 11.70 4.90 -2.65
C MET A 152 11.84 5.53 -4.04
N LEU A 153 12.76 6.48 -4.21
CA LEU A 153 13.04 7.09 -5.51
C LEU A 153 13.56 6.08 -6.53
N LEU A 154 14.50 5.20 -6.14
CA LEU A 154 15.00 4.13 -7.00
C LEU A 154 13.89 3.16 -7.41
N TYR A 155 13.09 2.73 -6.44
CA TYR A 155 11.95 1.84 -6.69
C TYR A 155 10.96 2.47 -7.68
N MET A 156 10.60 3.75 -7.48
CA MET A 156 9.69 4.45 -8.40
C MET A 156 10.26 4.54 -9.82
N LYS A 157 11.58 4.72 -9.96
CA LYS A 157 12.26 4.74 -11.25
C LYS A 157 12.27 3.38 -11.94
N GLU A 158 12.50 2.28 -11.20
CA GLU A 158 12.40 0.93 -11.75
C GLU A 158 10.97 0.62 -12.18
N LEU A 159 10.00 0.97 -11.34
CA LEU A 159 8.59 0.79 -11.62
C LEU A 159 8.16 1.55 -12.88
N GLU A 160 8.62 2.79 -13.06
CA GLU A 160 8.38 3.56 -14.28
C GLU A 160 8.93 2.85 -15.52
N GLN A 161 10.14 2.29 -15.46
CA GLN A 161 10.73 1.55 -16.57
C GLN A 161 9.91 0.30 -16.93
N VAL A 162 9.48 -0.45 -15.92
CA VAL A 162 8.60 -1.61 -16.11
C VAL A 162 7.31 -1.17 -16.77
N VAL A 163 6.59 -0.18 -16.21
CA VAL A 163 5.34 0.31 -16.77
C VAL A 163 5.51 0.78 -18.22
N ARG A 164 6.57 1.54 -18.51
CA ARG A 164 6.87 2.01 -19.87
C ARG A 164 7.06 0.86 -20.84
N SER A 165 7.84 -0.16 -20.45
CA SER A 165 8.08 -1.33 -21.31
C SER A 165 6.79 -2.08 -21.67
N TYR A 166 5.87 -2.21 -20.71
CA TYR A 166 4.57 -2.85 -20.94
C TYR A 166 3.62 -1.98 -21.76
N GLU A 167 3.65 -0.66 -21.57
CA GLU A 167 2.89 0.27 -22.40
C GLU A 167 3.36 0.27 -23.86
N ASP A 168 4.68 0.23 -24.08
CA ASP A 168 5.25 0.12 -25.42
C ASP A 168 4.91 -1.22 -26.08
N TYR A 169 5.00 -2.32 -25.33
CA TYR A 169 4.59 -3.65 -25.80
C TYR A 169 3.09 -3.69 -26.16
N ARG A 170 2.24 -3.09 -25.31
CA ARG A 170 0.80 -2.97 -25.56
C ARG A 170 0.53 -2.20 -26.85
N ARG A 171 1.21 -1.07 -27.08
CA ARG A 171 1.05 -0.29 -28.33
C ARG A 171 1.48 -1.08 -29.56
N ALA A 172 2.58 -1.83 -29.46
CA ALA A 172 3.05 -2.67 -30.55
C ALA A 172 2.01 -3.76 -30.92
N LEU A 173 1.42 -4.43 -29.92
CA LEU A 173 0.36 -5.41 -30.16
C LEU A 173 -0.88 -4.78 -30.81
N LEU A 174 -1.32 -3.62 -30.32
CA LEU A 174 -2.47 -2.93 -30.90
C LEU A 174 -2.21 -2.52 -32.36
N SER A 175 -1.01 -2.03 -32.67
CA SER A 175 -0.62 -1.67 -34.03
C SER A 175 -0.59 -2.89 -34.97
N GLU A 176 -0.07 -4.02 -34.52
CA GLU A 176 -0.06 -5.28 -35.28
C GLU A 176 -1.49 -5.80 -35.53
N MET A 177 -2.38 -5.73 -34.53
CA MET A 177 -3.78 -6.11 -34.66
C MET A 177 -4.53 -5.22 -35.66
N GLU A 178 -4.31 -3.91 -35.60
CA GLU A 178 -4.89 -2.94 -36.54
C GLU A 178 -4.36 -3.17 -37.95
N GLY A 179 -3.05 -3.44 -38.11
CA GLY A 179 -2.43 -3.78 -39.38
C GLY A 179 -3.05 -5.03 -40.01
N ARG A 180 -3.34 -6.06 -39.23
CA ARG A 180 -4.03 -7.27 -39.70
C ARG A 180 -5.49 -7.03 -40.06
N ALA A 181 -6.18 -6.16 -39.33
CA ALA A 181 -7.57 -5.80 -39.64
C ALA A 181 -7.71 -5.02 -40.95
N HIS A 182 -6.71 -4.19 -41.29
CA HIS A 182 -6.69 -3.39 -42.52
C HIS A 182 -5.95 -4.05 -43.68
N ALA A 183 -5.27 -5.18 -43.47
CA ALA A 183 -4.64 -5.93 -44.54
C ALA A 183 -5.72 -6.51 -45.48
N PRO A 184 -5.71 -6.19 -46.78
CA PRO A 184 -6.65 -6.78 -47.73
C PRO A 184 -6.45 -8.30 -47.80
N SER A 185 -7.52 -9.05 -48.05
CA SER A 185 -7.60 -10.53 -48.11
C SER A 185 -6.73 -11.22 -49.18
N SER A 186 -5.59 -10.64 -49.58
CA SER A 186 -4.67 -11.16 -50.60
C SER A 186 -4.09 -12.53 -50.27
N TYR A 187 -4.24 -13.02 -49.05
CA TYR A 187 -3.87 -14.38 -48.64
C TYR A 187 -4.90 -15.48 -49.00
N GLN A 188 -6.05 -15.15 -49.60
CA GLN A 188 -7.06 -16.16 -50.00
C GLN A 188 -6.92 -16.71 -51.43
N GLN A 189 -6.06 -16.15 -52.31
CA GLN A 189 -5.80 -16.70 -53.65
C GLN A 189 -4.47 -17.47 -53.70
N GLY A 190 -4.45 -18.71 -53.23
CA GLY A 190 -3.23 -19.54 -53.31
C GLY A 190 -3.41 -21.05 -53.21
N TYR A 191 -4.55 -21.53 -52.73
CA TYR A 191 -4.80 -22.97 -52.55
C TYR A 191 -6.03 -23.40 -53.35
N GLY A 192 -5.86 -23.50 -54.66
CA GLY A 192 -6.87 -24.00 -55.60
C GLY A 192 -6.20 -24.79 -56.72
N THR A 193 -5.40 -25.78 -56.34
CA THR A 193 -4.60 -26.59 -57.26
C THR A 193 -5.49 -27.49 -58.12
N LYS A 194 -5.22 -27.42 -59.43
CA LYS A 194 -5.42 -28.43 -60.48
C LYS A 194 -6.82 -28.58 -61.10
N ARG A 195 -6.92 -28.01 -62.30
CA ARG A 195 -7.80 -28.45 -63.39
C ARG A 195 -7.79 -29.98 -63.50
N PHE A 196 -8.95 -30.60 -63.32
CA PHE A 196 -9.28 -31.88 -63.94
C PHE A 196 -9.82 -31.58 -65.34
N LEU A 197 -9.10 -32.01 -66.38
CA LEU A 197 -9.68 -32.23 -67.70
C LEU A 197 -9.35 -33.65 -68.09
N ALA A 198 -10.42 -34.36 -68.48
CA ALA A 198 -10.48 -35.75 -68.91
C ALA A 198 -9.75 -36.00 -70.23
#